data_AF-A0A1Q7RF47-F1
#
_entry.id   AF-A0A1Q7RF47-F1
#
_cell.length_a   1.000
_cell.length_b   1.000
_cell.length_c   1.000
_cell.angle_alpha   90.00
_cell.angle_beta   90.00
_cell.angle_gamma   90.00
#
_symmetry.space_group_name_H-M   'P 1'
#
loop_
_entity.id
_entity.type
_entity.pdbx_description
1 polymer ?
#
loop_
_entity_poly.entity_id
_entity_poly.type
_entity_poly.pdbx_seq_one_letter_code
_entity_poly.pdbx_strand_id
1 'polypeptide(L)' 'MGSIGVPELILIFVILLLIFGGKKIPELARGLGAGIRNFRDAMREGDQGEPKNKDPKGN' A
#
# COMPACT_ATOMS: atom_id res chain seq x y z
N MET A 1 -29.14 8.51 18.85
CA MET A 1 -27.86 7.85 19.16
C MET A 1 -26.80 8.53 18.32
N GLY A 2 -25.84 9.23 18.94
CA GLY A 2 -24.89 10.08 18.22
C GLY A 2 -23.95 9.26 17.35
N SER A 3 -23.93 9.52 16.05
CA SER A 3 -22.91 9.00 15.15
C SER A 3 -21.59 9.69 15.46
N ILE A 4 -20.50 8.92 15.54
CA ILE A 4 -19.14 9.49 15.59
C ILE A 4 -18.97 10.36 14.35
N GLY A 5 -18.84 11.66 14.58
CA GLY A 5 -18.66 12.64 13.53
C GLY A 5 -17.21 12.71 13.07
N VAL A 6 -17.02 13.44 11.98
CA VAL A 6 -15.69 13.83 11.50
C VAL A 6 -14.86 14.52 12.61
N PRO A 7 -15.43 15.40 13.47
CA PRO A 7 -14.67 16.05 14.54
C PRO A 7 -14.09 15.06 15.57
N GLU A 8 -14.88 14.08 16.00
CA GLU A 8 -14.44 13.06 16.96
C GLU A 8 -13.35 12.16 16.36
N LEU A 9 -13.47 11.79 15.09
CA LEU A 9 -12.42 11.04 14.39
C LEU A 9 -11.11 11.82 14.31
N ILE A 10 -11.16 13.12 14.02
CA ILE A 10 -9.96 13.98 14.00
C ILE A 10 -9.33 14.04 15.39
N LEU A 11 -10.12 14.19 16.46
CA LEU A 11 -9.60 14.23 17.82
C LEU A 11 -8.87 12.93 18.20
N ILE A 12 -9.48 11.77 17.87
CA ILE A 12 -8.85 10.46 18.09
C ILE A 12 -7.56 10.35 17.28
N PHE A 13 -7.58 10.77 16.02
CA PHE A 13 -6.40 10.74 15.16
C PHE A 13 -5.27 11.60 15.71
N VAL A 14 -5.57 12.81 16.21
CA VAL A 14 -4.58 13.69 16.85
C VAL A 14 -3.96 13.02 18.08
N ILE A 15 -4.76 12.37 18.93
CA ILE A 15 -4.23 11.63 20.09
C ILE A 15 -3.29 10.51 19.65
N LEU A 16 -3.66 9.72 18.62
CA LEU A 16 -2.81 8.69 18.06
C LEU A 16 -1.50 9.26 17.50
N LEU A 17 -1.57 10.42 16.83
CA LEU A 17 -0.38 11.12 16.32
C LEU A 17 0.52 11.64 17.45
N LEU A 18 -0.03 12.00 18.62
CA LEU A 18 0.79 12.40 19.78
C LEU A 18 1.51 11.20 20.40
N ILE A 19 0.85 10.04 20.50
CA ILE A 19 1.43 8.82 21.06
C ILE A 19 2.48 8.22 20.12
N PHE A 20 2.14 8.06 18.85
CA PHE A 20 3.02 7.44 17.86
C PHE A 20 3.98 8.43 17.20
N GLY A 21 3.70 9.73 17.25
CA GLY A 21 4.42 10.77 16.53
C GLY A 21 4.04 10.82 15.04
N GLY A 22 4.03 12.03 14.46
CA GLY A 22 3.70 12.24 13.05
C GLY A 22 4.62 11.52 12.05
N LYS A 23 5.81 11.09 12.48
CA LYS A 23 6.77 10.35 11.64
C LYS A 23 6.43 8.87 11.46
N LYS A 24 5.68 8.24 12.38
CA LYS A 24 5.36 6.81 12.30
C LYS A 24 4.32 6.50 11.23
N ILE A 25 3.36 7.40 10.97
CA ILE A 25 2.35 7.23 9.92
C ILE A 25 2.97 7.10 8.51
N PRO A 26 3.84 8.01 8.03
CA PRO A 26 4.46 7.88 6.71
C PRO A 26 5.44 6.70 6.63
N GLU A 27 6.08 6.33 7.74
CA GLU A 27 6.94 5.15 7.82
C GLU A 27 6.13 3.85 7.60
N LEU A 28 5.00 3.70 8.30
CA LEU A 28 4.08 2.57 8.15
C LEU A 28 3.44 2.56 6.76
N ALA A 29 2.98 3.70 6.25
CA ALA A 29 2.38 3.81 4.92
C ALA A 29 3.36 3.41 3.81
N ARG A 30 4.64 3.80 3.93
CA ARG A 30 5.70 3.38 3.00
C ARG A 30 5.94 1.87 3.06
N GLY A 31 6.02 1.30 4.25
CA GLY A 31 6.19 -0.15 4.43
C GLY A 31 5.01 -0.96 3.86
N LEU A 32 3.79 -0.57 4.20
CA LEU A 32 2.57 -1.20 3.68
C LEU A 32 2.44 -1.04 2.17
N GLY A 33 2.72 0.15 1.63
CA GLY A 33 2.67 0.41 0.20
C GLY A 33 3.69 -0.41 -0.60
N ALA A 34 4.92 -0.53 -0.10
CA ALA A 34 5.92 -1.41 -0.69
C ALA A 34 5.50 -2.89 -0.64
N GLY A 35 4.94 -3.34 0.50
CA GLY A 35 4.42 -4.70 0.64
C GLY A 35 3.28 -5.02 -0.33
N ILE A 36 2.29 -4.13 -0.43
CA ILE A 36 1.16 -4.28 -1.36
C ILE A 36 1.64 -4.27 -2.82
N ARG A 37 2.60 -3.41 -3.17
CA ARG A 37 3.17 -3.37 -4.52
C ARG A 37 3.87 -4.67 -4.87
N ASN A 38 4.77 -5.14 -4.00
CA ASN A 38 5.48 -6.41 -4.20
C ASN A 38 4.52 -7.60 -4.26
N PHE A 39 3.47 -7.60 -3.42
CA PHE A 39 2.42 -8.62 -3.45
C PHE A 39 1.67 -8.62 -4.79
N ARG A 40 1.28 -7.43 -5.29
CA ARG A 40 0.66 -7.29 -6.62
C ARG A 40 1.57 -7.74 -7.75
N ASP A 41 2.85 -7.40 -7.70
CA ASP A 41 3.83 -7.77 -8.72
C ASP A 41 4.03 -9.29 -8.75
N ALA A 42 4.19 -9.93 -7.59
CA ALA A 42 4.29 -11.39 -7.47
C ALA A 42 3.03 -12.12 -7.97
N MET A 43 1.83 -11.58 -7.69
CA MET A 43 0.60 -12.14 -8.24
C MET A 43 0.52 -12.02 -9.77
N ARG A 44 1.04 -10.93 -10.35
CA ARG A 44 1.05 -10.72 -11.81
C ARG A 44 2.11 -11.56 -12.52
N GLU A 45 3.21 -11.85 -11.85
CA GLU A 45 4.28 -12.70 -12.36
C GLU A 45 3.89 -14.18 -12.26
N GLY A 46 3.19 -14.58 -11.19
CA GLY A 46 2.62 -15.93 -11.05
C GLY A 46 1.47 -16.23 -12.03
N ASP A 47 0.78 -15.21 -12.55
CA ASP A 47 -0.25 -15.35 -13.58
C ASP A 47 0.35 -15.33 -15.01
N GLN A 48 1.60 -14.89 -15.16
CA GLN A 48 2.33 -14.88 -16.44
C GLN A 48 3.17 -16.15 -16.60
N GLY A 49 2.48 -17.29 -16.68
CA GLY A 49 3.03 -18.57 -17.12
C GLY A 49 3.11 -18.74 -18.64
N GLU A 50 3.23 -17.67 -19.43
CA GLU A 50 3.38 -17.79 -20.88
C GLU A 50 4.59 -17.01 -21.42
N PRO A 51 5.43 -17.65 -22.26
CA PRO A 51 6.65 -17.06 -22.77
C PRO A 51 6.29 -15.97 -23.78
N LYS A 52 6.64 -14.71 -23.50
CA LYS A 52 6.73 -13.71 -24.58
C LYS A 52 7.94 -14.05 -25.44
N ASN A 53 7.64 -14.89 -26.43
CA ASN A 53 8.36 -15.21 -27.65
C ASN A 53 9.43 -14.16 -27.98
N LYS A 54 10.71 -14.58 -27.93
CA LYS A 54 11.79 -13.82 -28.56
C LYS A 54 11.59 -13.95 -30.06
N ASP A 55 11.07 -12.91 -30.69
CA ASP A 55 11.03 -12.79 -32.15
C ASP A 55 12.45 -13.02 -32.73
N PRO A 56 12.70 -14.06 -33.54
CA PRO A 56 13.90 -14.09 -34.34
C PRO A 56 13.65 -13.20 -35.55
N LYS A 57 14.02 -11.92 -35.45
CA LYS A 57 14.39 -11.15 -36.64
C LYS A 57 15.66 -11.76 -37.21
N GLY A 58 15.56 -12.37 -38.39
CA GLY A 58 16.69 -12.83 -39.18
C GLY A 58 16.31 -12.78 -40.65
N ASN A 59 16.65 -11.66 -41.29
CA ASN A 59 16.73 -11.53 -42.75
C ASN A 59 17.94 -12.30 -43.27
#